data_AF-A0A512M841-F1
#
_entry.id   AF-A0A512M841-F1
#
_cell.length_a   1.000
_cell.length_b   1.000
_cell.length_c   1.000
_cell.angle_alpha   90.00
_cell.angle_beta   90.00
_cell.angle_gamma   90.00
#
_symmetry.space_group_name_H-M   'P 1'
#
loop_
_entity.id
_entity.type
_entity.pdbx_description
1 polymer ?
#
loop_
_entity_poly.entity_id
_entity_poly.type
_entity_poly.pdbx_seq_one_letter_code
_entity_poly.pdbx_strand_id
1 'polypeptide(L)'
;MQVVDGESRSWKNAEWVALPARSLVSVPMRFLGVEGARRDSAAQLELEAAGFSSETAESHNFEIISHDRPDEKDQPIAALIQVAPLPPHVLDAADNARFVPSVAFHHLEPGEVLIWREAGSLAMAVPNAHGAPIHSQGLAARVLDSDAAAEIRRVLAGLELIGALPDLKAVCISSTTEEEEIIPATFAEGLDLPVITRRAGPPVMPEKATRLVPAPVVQLRQERQQRRMIMMGVAAFTFVLIAALGAFAMRVLLRERQLAAEEQRLNSIEPELTAIRDAKANWEDLRPALTPDQYPVESIYQLILLMPQTGIRVTRFELRTDGIVIDGEAASLGHGIEFRDKLVAAPAFKRWQWDFPAPTSLPDGRATFRAEARPPEAAADGTSTEVTSL
;
A
#
# COMPACT_ATOMS: atom_id res chain seq x y z
N MET A 1 -22.39 -38.83 47.53
CA MET A 1 -22.03 -37.42 47.32
C MET A 1 -20.53 -37.33 47.11
N GLN A 2 -20.08 -37.61 45.89
CA GLN A 2 -18.74 -37.30 45.41
C GLN A 2 -18.93 -36.80 43.98
N VAL A 3 -18.74 -35.49 43.84
CA VAL A 3 -18.67 -34.79 42.56
C VAL A 3 -17.37 -35.26 41.93
N VAL A 4 -17.45 -36.12 40.93
CA VAL A 4 -16.28 -36.45 40.10
C VAL A 4 -16.02 -35.21 39.25
N ASP A 5 -14.89 -34.58 39.54
CA ASP A 5 -14.33 -33.45 38.83
C ASP A 5 -14.44 -33.66 37.32
N GLY A 6 -15.22 -32.80 36.68
CA GLY A 6 -15.22 -32.67 35.22
C GLY A 6 -13.86 -32.15 34.79
N GLU A 7 -12.98 -33.05 34.34
CA GLU A 7 -11.77 -32.69 33.60
C GLU A 7 -12.16 -31.70 32.48
N SER A 8 -11.87 -30.42 32.71
CA SER A 8 -11.91 -29.40 31.67
C SER A 8 -10.75 -29.64 30.72
N ARG A 9 -10.86 -30.67 29.87
CA ARG A 9 -9.92 -30.88 28.76
C ARG A 9 -9.96 -29.62 27.90
N SER A 10 -8.82 -28.96 27.76
CA SER A 10 -8.68 -27.79 26.90
C SER A 10 -8.75 -28.25 25.44
N TRP A 11 -9.93 -28.15 24.83
CA TRP A 11 -10.24 -28.50 23.43
C TRP A 11 -9.66 -27.52 22.40
N LYS A 12 -8.48 -26.93 22.67
CA LYS A 12 -7.82 -26.03 21.73
C LYS A 12 -7.44 -26.81 20.47
N ASN A 13 -7.97 -26.38 19.32
CA ASN A 13 -7.79 -26.98 17.97
C ASN A 13 -8.63 -28.24 17.67
N ALA A 14 -9.85 -28.36 18.20
CA ALA A 14 -10.76 -29.41 17.74
C ALA A 14 -11.15 -29.18 16.26
N GLU A 15 -11.02 -30.21 15.42
CA GLU A 15 -11.46 -30.16 14.02
C GLU A 15 -13.00 -30.17 13.92
N TRP A 16 -13.63 -30.94 14.80
CA TRP A 16 -15.08 -31.12 14.87
C TRP A 16 -15.59 -30.78 16.27
N VAL A 17 -16.69 -30.03 16.33
CA VAL A 17 -17.35 -29.66 17.57
C VAL A 17 -18.81 -30.09 17.49
N ALA A 18 -19.22 -30.93 18.42
CA ALA A 18 -20.60 -31.36 18.57
C ALA A 18 -21.44 -30.22 19.17
N LEU A 19 -22.50 -29.83 18.46
CA LEU A 19 -23.52 -28.94 18.96
C LEU A 19 -24.47 -29.75 19.86
N PRO A 20 -24.65 -29.36 21.13
CA PRO A 20 -25.39 -30.17 22.07
C PRO A 20 -26.88 -30.19 21.76
N ALA A 21 -27.52 -31.34 21.97
CA ALA A 21 -28.93 -31.55 21.64
C ALA A 21 -29.88 -30.64 22.42
N ARG A 22 -29.47 -30.10 23.58
CA ARG A 22 -30.25 -29.10 24.34
C ARG A 22 -30.30 -27.72 23.68
N SER A 23 -29.35 -27.42 22.79
CA SER A 23 -29.25 -26.14 22.11
C SER A 23 -29.84 -26.19 20.70
N LEU A 24 -30.19 -27.38 20.21
CA LEU A 24 -30.71 -27.64 18.89
C LEU A 24 -32.07 -28.33 18.96
N VAL A 25 -32.98 -27.94 18.08
CA VAL A 25 -34.23 -28.66 17.83
C VAL A 25 -34.37 -28.86 16.34
N SER A 26 -34.68 -30.07 15.91
CA SER A 26 -35.11 -30.33 14.54
C SER A 26 -36.60 -30.06 14.39
N VAL A 27 -36.99 -29.46 13.28
CA VAL A 27 -38.37 -29.30 12.85
C VAL A 27 -38.57 -30.19 11.62
N PRO A 28 -39.28 -31.31 11.76
CA PRO A 28 -39.59 -32.21 10.65
C PRO A 28 -40.66 -31.58 9.76
N MET A 29 -40.48 -31.66 8.45
CA MET A 29 -41.38 -31.13 7.44
C MET A 29 -41.57 -32.16 6.33
N ARG A 30 -42.76 -32.20 5.73
CA ARG A 30 -43.04 -33.08 4.60
C ARG A 30 -43.78 -32.31 3.52
N PHE A 31 -43.22 -32.34 2.30
CA PHE A 31 -43.80 -31.64 1.15
C PHE A 31 -44.24 -32.66 0.11
N LEU A 32 -45.54 -32.68 -0.19
CA LEU A 32 -46.13 -33.58 -1.19
C LEU A 32 -46.01 -32.96 -2.59
N GLY A 33 -45.51 -33.73 -3.55
CA GLY A 33 -45.48 -33.35 -4.96
C GLY A 33 -44.51 -32.23 -5.34
N VAL A 34 -43.61 -31.81 -4.44
CA VAL A 34 -42.61 -30.75 -4.70
C VAL A 34 -41.32 -31.36 -5.26
N GLU A 35 -40.86 -30.85 -6.41
CA GLU A 35 -39.57 -31.20 -7.01
C GLU A 35 -38.42 -30.87 -6.06
N GLY A 36 -37.39 -31.73 -6.00
CA GLY A 36 -36.26 -31.59 -5.06
C GLY A 36 -35.63 -30.20 -5.04
N ALA A 37 -35.48 -29.56 -6.20
CA ALA A 37 -34.90 -28.22 -6.32
C ALA A 37 -35.74 -27.09 -5.67
N ARG A 38 -37.04 -27.29 -5.45
CA ARG A 38 -37.95 -26.30 -4.83
C ARG A 38 -38.26 -26.61 -3.37
N ARG A 39 -37.85 -27.78 -2.87
CA ARG A 39 -38.14 -28.18 -1.48
C ARG A 39 -37.43 -27.32 -0.46
N ASP A 40 -36.17 -26.97 -0.71
CA ASP A 40 -35.42 -26.09 0.20
C ASP A 40 -36.10 -24.71 0.31
N SER A 41 -36.63 -24.18 -0.80
CA SER A 41 -37.42 -22.94 -0.79
C SER A 41 -38.76 -23.08 -0.07
N ALA A 42 -39.45 -24.23 -0.21
CA ALA A 42 -40.69 -24.50 0.52
C ALA A 42 -40.45 -24.63 2.03
N ALA A 43 -39.38 -25.34 2.42
CA ALA A 43 -38.94 -25.44 3.80
C ALA A 43 -38.58 -24.07 4.38
N GLN A 44 -37.89 -23.22 3.61
CA GLN A 44 -37.61 -21.85 4.02
C GLN A 44 -38.89 -21.04 4.26
N LEU A 45 -39.89 -21.13 3.39
CA LEU A 45 -41.17 -20.43 3.56
C LEU A 45 -41.94 -20.90 4.80
N GLU A 46 -41.95 -22.20 5.11
CA GLU A 46 -42.53 -22.74 6.34
C GLU A 46 -41.80 -22.23 7.59
N LEU A 47 -40.46 -22.16 7.55
CA LEU A 47 -39.66 -21.59 8.63
C LEU A 47 -39.94 -20.10 8.82
N GLU A 48 -40.04 -19.34 7.73
CA GLU A 48 -40.41 -17.92 7.75
C GLU A 48 -41.82 -17.72 8.33
N ALA A 49 -42.79 -18.56 7.94
CA ALA A 49 -44.14 -18.56 8.49
C ALA A 49 -44.17 -18.91 9.99
N ALA A 50 -43.28 -19.79 10.44
CA ALA A 50 -43.06 -20.11 11.85
C ALA A 50 -42.29 -19.01 12.63
N GLY A 51 -41.88 -17.93 11.95
CA GLY A 51 -41.20 -16.79 12.55
C GLY A 51 -39.66 -16.86 12.52
N PHE A 52 -39.09 -17.89 11.90
CA PHE A 52 -37.65 -18.03 11.67
C PHE A 52 -37.27 -17.37 10.34
N SER A 53 -37.22 -16.04 10.31
CA SER A 53 -36.85 -15.27 9.11
C SER A 53 -35.33 -15.06 8.98
N SER A 54 -34.84 -15.03 7.74
CA SER A 54 -33.45 -14.67 7.43
C SER A 54 -33.12 -13.19 7.70
N GLU A 55 -34.12 -12.31 7.78
CA GLU A 55 -33.93 -10.86 7.99
C GLU A 55 -33.73 -10.48 9.46
N THR A 56 -34.32 -11.24 10.39
CA THR A 56 -34.20 -11.03 11.85
C THR A 56 -33.28 -12.02 12.54
N ALA A 57 -32.96 -13.15 11.90
CA ALA A 57 -31.89 -14.00 12.35
C ALA A 57 -30.57 -13.24 12.15
N GLU A 58 -29.72 -13.21 13.17
CA GLU A 58 -28.30 -12.95 13.00
C GLU A 58 -27.69 -14.08 12.13
N SER A 59 -28.01 -14.08 10.84
CA SER A 59 -27.43 -14.79 9.70
C SER A 59 -27.32 -16.34 9.70
N HIS A 60 -27.36 -17.10 10.80
CA HIS A 60 -26.97 -18.54 10.74
C HIS A 60 -27.64 -19.48 11.78
N ASN A 61 -28.92 -19.27 12.12
CA ASN A 61 -29.56 -20.02 13.21
C ASN A 61 -30.24 -21.33 12.79
N PHE A 62 -30.35 -21.63 11.50
CA PHE A 62 -30.96 -22.87 11.05
C PHE A 62 -30.30 -23.45 9.79
N GLU A 63 -30.41 -24.76 9.60
CA GLU A 63 -29.99 -25.48 8.39
C GLU A 63 -31.05 -26.49 8.00
N ILE A 64 -31.37 -26.53 6.71
CA ILE A 64 -32.27 -27.52 6.13
C ILE A 64 -31.44 -28.73 5.71
N ILE A 65 -31.74 -29.90 6.26
CA ILE A 65 -31.13 -31.16 5.86
C ILE A 65 -32.13 -32.00 5.07
N SER A 66 -31.74 -32.26 3.83
CA SER A 66 -32.42 -33.17 2.92
C SER A 66 -31.65 -34.50 2.90
N HIS A 67 -32.25 -35.55 3.46
CA HIS A 67 -31.53 -36.78 3.81
C HIS A 67 -31.46 -37.85 2.71
N ASP A 68 -32.05 -37.63 1.53
CA ASP A 68 -32.09 -38.65 0.46
C ASP A 68 -31.96 -38.09 -0.97
N ARG A 69 -31.79 -38.99 -1.95
CA ARG A 69 -31.57 -38.66 -3.37
C ARG A 69 -32.68 -37.74 -3.91
N PRO A 70 -32.33 -36.76 -4.79
CA PRO A 70 -33.24 -35.71 -5.26
C PRO A 70 -34.48 -36.18 -6.03
N ASP A 71 -34.57 -37.45 -6.41
CA ASP A 71 -35.56 -37.97 -7.37
C ASP A 71 -36.79 -38.65 -6.74
N GLU A 72 -36.80 -38.93 -5.44
CA GLU A 72 -37.99 -39.53 -4.81
C GLU A 72 -38.99 -38.44 -4.43
N LYS A 73 -40.23 -38.60 -4.87
CA LYS A 73 -41.34 -37.70 -4.51
C LYS A 73 -41.77 -38.02 -3.07
N ASP A 74 -42.06 -37.00 -2.28
CA ASP A 74 -42.65 -37.08 -0.93
C ASP A 74 -41.72 -37.51 0.23
N GLN A 75 -40.47 -37.04 0.23
CA GLN A 75 -39.52 -37.30 1.34
C GLN A 75 -39.66 -36.30 2.50
N PRO A 76 -39.44 -36.75 3.75
CA PRO A 76 -39.34 -35.87 4.91
C PRO A 76 -38.02 -35.08 4.88
N ILE A 77 -38.10 -33.82 5.28
CA ILE A 77 -36.98 -32.88 5.41
C ILE A 77 -36.92 -32.46 6.88
N ALA A 78 -35.72 -32.26 7.41
CA ALA A 78 -35.53 -31.77 8.77
C ALA A 78 -34.82 -30.42 8.74
N ALA A 79 -35.41 -29.41 9.37
CA ALA A 79 -34.71 -28.15 9.63
C ALA A 79 -34.14 -28.17 11.04
N LEU A 80 -32.82 -28.07 11.20
CA LEU A 80 -32.19 -27.91 12.50
C LEU A 80 -32.15 -26.45 12.88
N ILE A 81 -32.61 -26.11 14.08
CA ILE A 81 -32.69 -24.73 14.59
C ILE A 81 -31.95 -24.65 15.92
N GLN A 82 -31.09 -23.64 16.05
CA GLN A 82 -30.48 -23.30 17.33
C GLN A 82 -31.48 -22.52 18.21
N VAL A 83 -31.95 -23.15 19.27
CA VAL A 83 -32.98 -22.59 20.17
C VAL A 83 -32.41 -22.04 21.48
N ALA A 84 -31.17 -22.39 21.83
CA ALA A 84 -30.53 -21.94 23.06
C ALA A 84 -29.08 -21.47 22.81
N PRO A 85 -28.55 -20.55 23.64
CA PRO A 85 -27.16 -20.17 23.57
C PRO A 85 -26.26 -21.39 23.83
N LEU A 86 -25.11 -21.40 23.16
CA LEU A 86 -24.16 -22.48 23.31
C LEU A 86 -23.35 -22.33 24.60
N PRO A 87 -22.96 -23.44 25.23
CA PRO A 87 -22.12 -23.39 26.41
C PRO A 87 -20.76 -22.75 26.11
N PRO A 88 -20.16 -21.98 27.05
CA PRO A 88 -18.88 -21.30 26.82
C PRO A 88 -17.75 -22.23 26.37
N HIS A 89 -17.69 -23.43 26.97
CA HIS A 89 -16.67 -24.43 26.64
C HIS A 89 -16.72 -24.93 25.18
N VAL A 90 -17.89 -24.86 24.53
CA VAL A 90 -18.06 -25.22 23.12
C VAL A 90 -17.52 -24.09 22.22
N LEU A 91 -17.67 -22.84 22.66
CA LEU A 91 -17.22 -21.65 21.93
C LEU A 91 -15.69 -21.47 22.02
N ASP A 92 -15.09 -21.80 23.16
CA ASP A 92 -13.63 -21.68 23.37
C ASP A 92 -12.82 -22.67 22.51
N ALA A 93 -13.44 -23.79 22.11
CA ALA A 93 -12.82 -24.84 21.29
C ALA A 93 -12.88 -24.55 19.77
N ALA A 94 -13.60 -23.50 19.37
CA ALA A 94 -14.35 -23.48 18.11
C ALA A 94 -13.74 -22.62 16.99
N ASP A 95 -12.56 -22.04 17.23
CA ASP A 95 -11.94 -21.03 16.37
C ASP A 95 -11.92 -21.42 14.87
N ASN A 96 -11.52 -22.66 14.55
CA ASN A 96 -11.53 -23.21 13.19
C ASN A 96 -12.36 -24.50 13.07
N ALA A 97 -13.14 -24.84 14.09
CA ALA A 97 -13.87 -26.10 14.13
C ALA A 97 -15.04 -26.12 13.14
N ARG A 98 -15.37 -27.32 12.66
CA ARG A 98 -16.61 -27.63 11.97
C ARG A 98 -17.65 -28.01 13.02
N PHE A 99 -18.80 -27.34 12.99
CA PHE A 99 -19.90 -27.65 13.88
C PHE A 99 -20.78 -28.70 13.23
N VAL A 100 -21.28 -29.63 14.05
CA VAL A 100 -22.26 -30.65 13.65
C VAL A 100 -23.11 -30.99 14.89
N PRO A 101 -24.43 -31.23 14.75
CA PRO A 101 -25.26 -31.76 15.82
C PRO A 101 -24.69 -33.01 16.50
N SER A 102 -24.87 -33.14 17.81
CA SER A 102 -24.39 -34.31 18.57
C SER A 102 -24.94 -35.63 18.01
N VAL A 103 -26.19 -35.63 17.53
CA VAL A 103 -26.83 -36.81 16.89
C VAL A 103 -26.03 -37.36 15.70
N ALA A 104 -25.27 -36.54 14.97
CA ALA A 104 -24.50 -37.00 13.82
C ALA A 104 -23.27 -37.84 14.21
N PHE A 105 -22.88 -37.81 15.49
CA PHE A 105 -21.83 -38.67 16.02
C PHE A 105 -22.34 -40.03 16.49
N HIS A 106 -23.67 -40.24 16.46
CA HIS A 106 -24.28 -41.49 16.85
C HIS A 106 -24.65 -42.34 15.64
N HIS A 107 -24.49 -43.65 15.78
CA HIS A 107 -25.05 -44.60 14.83
C HIS A 107 -26.55 -44.76 15.11
N LEU A 108 -27.39 -44.49 14.11
CA LEU A 108 -28.84 -44.65 14.23
C LEU A 108 -29.30 -45.86 13.40
N GLU A 109 -29.96 -46.80 14.07
CA GLU A 109 -30.53 -47.98 13.42
C GLU A 109 -31.93 -47.66 12.88
N PRO A 110 -32.24 -47.98 11.61
CA PRO A 110 -33.58 -47.78 11.06
C PRO A 110 -34.66 -48.47 11.89
N GLY A 111 -35.71 -47.72 12.25
CA GLY A 111 -36.83 -48.23 13.05
C GLY A 111 -36.60 -48.25 14.56
N GLU A 112 -35.51 -47.67 15.06
CA GLU A 112 -35.27 -47.51 16.50
C GLU A 112 -35.14 -46.04 16.89
N VAL A 113 -35.84 -45.63 17.96
CA VAL A 113 -35.62 -44.30 18.56
C VAL A 113 -34.39 -44.38 19.46
N LEU A 114 -33.36 -43.55 19.21
CA LEU A 114 -32.18 -43.52 20.06
C LEU A 114 -32.37 -42.49 21.19
N ILE A 115 -32.12 -42.89 22.43
CA ILE A 115 -32.05 -42.03 23.61
C ILE A 115 -30.66 -42.13 24.21
N TRP A 116 -30.02 -41.00 24.51
CA TRP A 116 -28.71 -40.97 25.16
C TRP A 116 -28.63 -39.85 26.20
N ARG A 117 -27.62 -39.93 27.07
CA ARG A 117 -27.30 -38.87 28.03
C ARG A 117 -26.19 -37.99 27.49
N GLU A 118 -26.46 -36.69 27.43
CA GLU A 118 -25.51 -35.65 27.02
C GLU A 118 -25.36 -34.62 28.15
N ALA A 119 -24.18 -34.53 28.75
CA ALA A 119 -23.85 -33.57 29.81
C ALA A 119 -24.90 -33.49 30.96
N GLY A 120 -25.51 -34.63 31.31
CA GLY A 120 -26.52 -34.75 32.37
C GLY A 120 -27.97 -34.57 31.93
N SER A 121 -28.23 -34.27 30.66
CA SER A 121 -29.58 -34.19 30.07
C SER A 121 -29.85 -35.40 29.18
N LEU A 122 -31.12 -35.79 29.04
CA LEU A 122 -31.53 -36.80 28.07
C LEU A 122 -31.73 -36.13 26.70
N ALA A 123 -31.32 -36.81 25.65
CA ALA A 123 -31.56 -36.41 24.27
C ALA A 123 -32.16 -37.60 23.51
N MET A 124 -32.98 -37.30 22.52
CA MET A 124 -33.61 -38.30 21.66
C MET A 124 -33.37 -37.99 20.19
N ALA A 125 -33.32 -39.05 19.37
CA ALA A 125 -33.28 -38.95 17.92
C ALA A 125 -34.14 -40.04 17.26
N VAL A 126 -34.80 -39.68 16.16
CA VAL A 126 -35.61 -40.55 15.33
C VAL A 126 -34.97 -40.64 13.94
N PRO A 127 -34.48 -41.82 13.52
CA PRO A 127 -33.88 -42.01 12.20
C PRO A 127 -34.91 -42.27 11.09
N ASN A 128 -34.57 -41.94 9.84
CA ASN A 128 -35.29 -42.40 8.66
C ASN A 128 -35.03 -43.88 8.37
N ALA A 129 -35.64 -44.40 7.30
CA ALA A 129 -35.45 -45.77 6.83
C ALA A 129 -33.98 -46.11 6.45
N HIS A 130 -33.12 -45.09 6.30
CA HIS A 130 -31.72 -45.22 5.91
C HIS A 130 -30.74 -44.93 7.07
N GLY A 131 -31.24 -44.67 8.29
CA GLY A 131 -30.40 -44.40 9.47
C GLY A 131 -29.91 -42.95 9.59
N ALA A 132 -30.49 -42.01 8.85
CA ALA A 132 -30.22 -40.58 8.97
C ALA A 132 -31.24 -39.88 9.89
N PRO A 133 -30.85 -38.89 10.72
CA PRO A 133 -31.75 -38.29 11.70
C PRO A 133 -32.87 -37.44 11.05
N ILE A 134 -34.13 -37.83 11.20
CA ILE A 134 -35.30 -37.00 10.85
C ILE A 134 -35.59 -35.99 11.96
N HIS A 135 -35.52 -36.46 13.20
CA HIS A 135 -35.77 -35.64 14.37
C HIS A 135 -34.70 -35.85 15.43
N SER A 136 -34.27 -34.79 16.10
CA SER A 136 -33.37 -34.78 17.23
C SER A 136 -33.70 -33.60 18.15
N GLN A 137 -33.83 -33.86 19.45
CA GLN A 137 -34.02 -32.81 20.44
C GLN A 137 -33.52 -33.26 21.81
N GLY A 138 -33.15 -32.30 22.66
CA GLY A 138 -33.03 -32.52 24.10
C GLY A 138 -34.42 -32.73 24.72
N LEU A 139 -34.53 -33.71 25.62
CA LEU A 139 -35.72 -33.90 26.45
C LEU A 139 -35.69 -32.94 27.66
N ALA A 140 -36.86 -32.47 28.06
CA ALA A 140 -37.04 -31.72 29.30
C ALA A 140 -36.85 -32.62 30.53
N ALA A 141 -37.26 -33.89 30.42
CA ALA A 141 -37.02 -34.89 31.45
C ALA A 141 -35.52 -35.17 31.65
N ARG A 142 -35.10 -35.30 32.92
CA ARG A 142 -33.70 -35.59 33.30
C ARG A 142 -33.48 -37.06 33.67
N VAL A 143 -34.57 -37.77 33.97
CA VAL A 143 -34.59 -39.15 34.43
C VAL A 143 -35.57 -39.92 33.54
N LEU A 144 -35.31 -41.20 33.33
CA LEU A 144 -36.18 -42.08 32.54
C LEU A 144 -37.37 -42.53 33.38
N ASP A 145 -38.39 -41.70 33.50
CA ASP A 145 -39.62 -41.94 34.28
C ASP A 145 -40.89 -41.83 33.43
N SER A 146 -42.06 -41.92 34.05
CA SER A 146 -43.35 -41.79 33.33
C SER A 146 -43.50 -40.47 32.57
N ASP A 147 -42.87 -39.40 33.06
CA ASP A 147 -42.93 -38.08 32.43
C ASP A 147 -42.06 -38.03 31.18
N ALA A 148 -40.85 -38.61 31.23
CA ALA A 148 -40.00 -38.81 30.06
C ALA A 148 -40.71 -39.64 28.99
N ALA A 149 -41.36 -40.73 29.38
CA ALA A 149 -42.15 -41.55 28.45
C ALA A 149 -43.29 -40.73 27.82
N ALA A 150 -44.00 -39.90 28.60
CA ALA A 150 -45.06 -39.05 28.09
C ALA A 150 -44.54 -37.97 27.13
N GLU A 151 -43.37 -37.39 27.41
CA GLU A 151 -42.70 -36.45 26.52
C GLU A 151 -42.35 -37.12 25.18
N ILE A 152 -41.73 -38.29 25.21
CA ILE A 152 -41.38 -39.06 24.01
C ILE A 152 -42.63 -39.38 23.19
N ARG A 153 -43.70 -39.88 23.82
CA ARG A 153 -44.98 -40.15 23.12
C ARG A 153 -45.54 -38.93 22.41
N ARG A 154 -45.49 -37.74 23.03
CA ARG A 154 -45.95 -36.49 22.40
C ARG A 154 -45.11 -36.13 21.18
N VAL A 155 -43.80 -36.34 21.24
CA VAL A 155 -42.90 -36.10 20.09
C VAL A 155 -43.23 -37.06 18.96
N LEU A 156 -43.38 -38.36 19.25
CA LEU A 156 -43.73 -39.36 18.25
C LEU A 156 -45.11 -39.10 17.63
N ALA A 157 -46.11 -38.74 18.44
CA ALA A 157 -47.44 -38.37 17.94
C ALA A 157 -47.40 -37.10 17.06
N GLY A 158 -46.54 -36.12 17.40
CA GLY A 158 -46.32 -34.94 16.57
C GLY A 158 -45.69 -35.28 15.21
N LEU A 159 -44.72 -36.20 15.20
CA LEU A 159 -44.12 -36.72 13.98
C LEU A 159 -45.12 -37.51 13.12
N GLU A 160 -46.00 -38.28 13.76
CA GLU A 160 -47.06 -39.02 13.09
C GLU A 160 -48.08 -38.08 12.42
N LEU A 161 -48.47 -37.01 13.13
CA LEU A 161 -49.40 -36.00 12.61
C LEU A 161 -48.89 -35.31 11.33
N ILE A 162 -47.58 -35.08 11.24
CA ILE A 162 -46.91 -34.49 10.07
C ILE A 162 -46.64 -35.55 8.98
N GLY A 163 -46.83 -36.82 9.30
CA GLY A 163 -46.51 -37.95 8.40
C GLY A 163 -45.01 -38.15 8.21
N ALA A 164 -44.18 -37.72 9.17
CA ALA A 164 -42.73 -37.89 9.17
C ALA A 164 -42.25 -39.06 10.03
N LEU A 165 -43.15 -39.71 10.78
CA LEU A 165 -42.83 -40.86 11.62
C LEU A 165 -42.58 -42.11 10.74
N PRO A 166 -41.39 -42.75 10.87
CA PRO A 166 -41.10 -44.03 10.22
C PRO A 166 -41.73 -45.21 10.98
N ASP A 167 -41.67 -46.41 10.42
CA ASP A 167 -42.09 -47.64 11.10
C ASP A 167 -41.13 -47.96 12.26
N LEU A 168 -41.53 -47.60 13.49
CA LEU A 168 -40.74 -47.79 14.70
C LEU A 168 -41.02 -49.15 15.34
N LYS A 169 -39.95 -49.87 15.66
CA LYS A 169 -39.99 -51.20 16.27
C LYS A 169 -39.59 -51.19 17.74
N ALA A 170 -38.72 -50.27 18.16
CA ALA A 170 -38.20 -50.21 19.51
C ALA A 170 -37.70 -48.81 19.90
N VAL A 171 -37.54 -48.60 21.22
CA VAL A 171 -36.84 -47.45 21.80
C VAL A 171 -35.52 -47.95 22.39
N CYS A 172 -34.40 -47.46 21.89
CA CYS A 172 -33.06 -47.84 22.27
C CYS A 172 -32.42 -46.81 23.20
N ILE A 173 -32.06 -47.23 24.42
CA ILE A 173 -31.34 -46.42 25.39
C ILE A 173 -29.85 -46.73 25.31
N SER A 174 -29.06 -45.73 24.95
CA SER A 174 -27.60 -45.78 24.87
C SER A 174 -26.98 -45.45 26.22
N SER A 175 -26.44 -46.47 26.90
CA SER A 175 -25.69 -46.30 28.14
C SER A 175 -24.20 -46.18 27.87
N THR A 176 -23.55 -45.18 28.48
CA THR A 176 -22.10 -44.98 28.44
C THR A 176 -21.36 -45.70 29.57
N THR A 177 -22.07 -46.08 30.64
CA THR A 177 -21.51 -46.81 31.79
C THR A 177 -21.57 -48.32 31.57
N GLU A 178 -20.63 -49.06 32.15
CA GLU A 178 -20.68 -50.54 32.13
C GLU A 178 -21.83 -51.11 32.97
N GLU A 179 -22.37 -50.29 33.89
CA GLU A 179 -23.60 -50.58 34.59
C GLU A 179 -24.79 -50.41 33.64
N GLU A 180 -25.57 -51.47 33.52
CA GLU A 180 -26.86 -51.48 32.81
C GLU A 180 -27.78 -50.46 33.50
N GLU A 181 -28.16 -49.40 32.78
CA GLU A 181 -29.05 -48.39 33.35
C GLU A 181 -30.39 -49.05 33.66
N ILE A 182 -30.75 -49.11 34.95
CA ILE A 182 -31.98 -49.75 35.40
C ILE A 182 -33.15 -48.93 34.86
N ILE A 183 -33.85 -49.48 33.87
CA ILE A 183 -35.04 -48.86 33.30
C ILE A 183 -36.22 -49.07 34.26
N PRO A 184 -36.83 -48.01 34.79
CA PRO A 184 -38.03 -48.15 35.62
C PRO A 184 -39.17 -48.77 34.82
N ALA A 185 -39.91 -49.71 35.43
CA ALA A 185 -41.08 -50.32 34.81
C ALA A 185 -42.11 -49.27 34.35
N THR A 186 -42.24 -48.17 35.11
CA THR A 186 -43.14 -47.04 34.79
C THR A 186 -42.77 -46.31 33.50
N PHE A 187 -41.49 -46.27 33.13
CA PHE A 187 -41.04 -45.71 31.85
C PHE A 187 -41.37 -46.68 30.70
N ALA A 188 -41.07 -47.97 30.88
CA ALA A 188 -41.32 -48.99 29.86
C ALA A 188 -42.82 -49.19 29.59
N GLU A 189 -43.67 -49.27 30.63
CA GLU A 189 -45.13 -49.34 30.50
C GLU A 189 -45.74 -48.07 29.89
N GLY A 190 -45.05 -46.93 30.05
CA GLY A 190 -45.47 -45.69 29.43
C GLY A 190 -45.26 -45.69 27.91
N LEU A 191 -44.40 -46.54 27.35
CA LEU A 191 -44.12 -46.53 25.92
C LEU A 191 -44.89 -47.67 25.23
N ASP A 192 -45.54 -47.37 24.11
CA ASP A 192 -46.21 -48.38 23.27
C ASP A 192 -45.22 -49.22 22.43
N LEU A 193 -43.91 -49.07 22.71
CA LEU A 193 -42.81 -49.71 21.99
C LEU A 193 -41.90 -50.43 22.98
N PRO A 194 -41.32 -51.58 22.60
CA PRO A 194 -40.36 -52.28 23.44
C PRO A 194 -39.11 -51.42 23.66
N VAL A 195 -38.65 -51.36 24.91
CA VAL A 195 -37.45 -50.62 25.30
C VAL A 195 -36.26 -51.59 25.34
N ILE A 196 -35.20 -51.26 24.60
CA ILE A 196 -33.95 -52.01 24.55
C ILE A 196 -32.81 -51.14 25.09
N THR A 197 -31.85 -51.74 25.79
CA THR A 197 -30.63 -51.07 26.24
C THR A 197 -29.47 -51.50 25.34
N ARG A 198 -28.71 -50.55 24.83
CA ARG A 198 -27.51 -50.80 24.02
C ARG A 198 -26.32 -50.05 24.62
N ARG A 199 -25.15 -50.68 24.59
CA ARG A 199 -23.90 -50.01 24.94
C ARG A 199 -23.60 -48.94 23.89
N ALA A 200 -23.23 -47.75 24.33
CA ALA A 200 -22.77 -46.69 23.43
C ALA A 200 -21.57 -47.19 22.60
N GLY A 201 -21.75 -47.21 21.27
CA GLY A 201 -20.68 -47.53 20.33
C GLY A 201 -19.67 -46.39 20.21
N PRO A 202 -18.53 -46.61 19.53
CA PRO A 202 -17.61 -45.53 19.21
C PRO A 202 -18.32 -44.45 18.37
N PRO A 203 -17.99 -43.17 18.55
CA PRO A 203 -18.62 -42.09 17.80
C PRO A 203 -18.32 -42.23 16.31
N VAL A 204 -19.34 -42.02 15.48
CA VAL A 204 -19.23 -41.98 14.02
C VAL A 204 -18.75 -40.59 13.61
N MET A 205 -17.79 -40.52 12.69
CA MET A 205 -17.38 -39.22 12.16
C MET A 205 -18.35 -38.76 11.06
N PRO A 206 -18.91 -37.55 11.16
CA PRO A 206 -19.81 -37.03 10.13
C PRO A 206 -19.04 -36.74 8.83
N GLU A 207 -19.64 -37.10 7.69
CA GLU A 207 -19.03 -36.86 6.38
C GLU A 207 -19.09 -35.38 5.97
N LYS A 208 -20.12 -34.65 6.43
CA LYS A 208 -20.39 -33.26 6.04
C LYS A 208 -20.52 -32.38 7.28
N ALA A 209 -19.88 -31.21 7.21
CA ALA A 209 -20.08 -30.16 8.20
C ALA A 209 -21.43 -29.49 8.01
N THR A 210 -22.07 -29.13 9.12
CA THR A 210 -23.28 -28.31 9.09
C THR A 210 -22.94 -26.85 8.77
N ARG A 211 -23.85 -26.17 8.07
CA ARG A 211 -23.82 -24.72 7.86
C ARG A 211 -24.19 -23.94 9.13
N LEU A 212 -24.70 -24.63 10.15
CA LEU A 212 -24.92 -24.11 11.49
C LEU A 212 -23.59 -23.69 12.12
N VAL A 213 -23.23 -22.43 11.96
CA VAL A 213 -22.10 -21.83 12.66
C VAL A 213 -22.66 -20.85 13.69
N PRO A 214 -22.32 -21.01 14.97
CA PRO A 214 -22.78 -20.11 16.02
C PRO A 214 -22.42 -18.65 15.71
N ALA A 215 -23.38 -17.73 15.87
CA ALA A 215 -23.18 -16.28 15.70
C ALA A 215 -21.88 -15.73 16.34
N PRO A 216 -21.52 -16.06 17.60
CA PRO A 216 -20.28 -15.56 18.20
C PRO A 216 -19.02 -16.03 17.44
N VAL A 217 -19.05 -17.23 16.85
CA VAL A 217 -17.91 -17.77 16.09
C VAL A 217 -17.82 -17.13 14.71
N VAL A 218 -18.96 -16.81 14.09
CA VAL A 218 -19.01 -16.04 12.84
C VAL A 218 -18.38 -14.66 13.05
N GLN A 219 -18.76 -13.95 14.12
CA GLN A 219 -18.20 -12.63 14.46
C GLN A 219 -16.68 -12.70 14.67
N LEU A 220 -16.20 -13.67 15.46
CA LEU A 220 -14.77 -13.87 15.68
C LEU A 220 -14.00 -14.16 14.38
N ARG A 221 -14.58 -14.94 13.46
CA ARG A 221 -13.97 -15.22 12.15
C ARG A 221 -13.92 -13.97 11.27
N GLN A 222 -15.01 -13.20 11.23
CA GLN A 222 -15.07 -11.96 10.45
C GLN A 222 -14.06 -10.92 10.95
N GLU A 223 -13.96 -10.69 12.26
CA GLU A 223 -12.97 -9.76 12.81
C GLU A 223 -11.54 -10.16 12.46
N ARG A 224 -11.21 -11.46 12.54
CA ARG A 224 -9.89 -11.96 12.16
C ARG A 224 -9.62 -11.79 10.68
N GLN A 225 -10.59 -12.07 9.82
CA GLN A 225 -10.46 -11.87 8.38
C GLN A 225 -10.24 -10.39 8.04
N GLN A 226 -11.00 -9.48 8.66
CA GLN A 226 -10.81 -8.05 8.51
C GLN A 226 -9.43 -7.62 8.98
N ARG A 227 -8.97 -8.06 10.17
CA ARG A 227 -7.62 -7.78 10.68
C ARG A 227 -6.53 -8.30 9.74
N ARG A 228 -6.71 -9.49 9.16
CA ARG A 228 -5.78 -10.05 8.16
C ARG A 228 -5.74 -9.20 6.89
N MET A 229 -6.89 -8.78 6.37
CA MET A 229 -6.94 -7.91 5.19
C MET A 229 -6.30 -6.55 5.45
N ILE A 230 -6.55 -5.95 6.61
CA ILE A 230 -5.90 -4.70 7.03
C ILE A 230 -4.39 -4.89 7.14
N MET A 231 -3.94 -5.96 7.80
CA MET A 231 -2.51 -6.25 7.96
C MET A 231 -1.82 -6.50 6.62
N MET A 232 -2.46 -7.24 5.69
CA MET A 232 -1.94 -7.42 4.33
C MET A 232 -1.91 -6.10 3.56
N GLY A 233 -2.92 -5.23 3.73
CA GLY A 233 -2.94 -3.90 3.13
C GLY A 233 -1.79 -3.02 3.63
N VAL A 234 -1.52 -3.02 4.94
CA VAL A 234 -0.38 -2.31 5.54
C VAL A 234 0.95 -2.88 5.06
N ALA A 235 1.09 -4.20 4.96
CA ALA A 235 2.30 -4.85 4.45
C ALA A 235 2.55 -4.51 2.96
N ALA A 236 1.51 -4.50 2.14
CA ALA A 236 1.61 -4.11 0.74
C ALA A 236 2.00 -2.63 0.59
N PHE A 237 1.38 -1.74 1.36
CA PHE A 237 1.70 -0.31 1.35
C PHE A 237 3.15 -0.03 1.78
N THR A 238 3.60 -0.66 2.86
CA THR A 238 4.98 -0.52 3.35
C THR A 238 5.99 -1.07 2.33
N PHE A 239 5.69 -2.18 1.68
CA PHE A 239 6.53 -2.72 0.60
C PHE A 239 6.67 -1.74 -0.58
N VAL A 240 5.56 -1.16 -1.04
CA VAL A 240 5.58 -0.15 -2.12
C VAL A 240 6.39 1.09 -1.72
N LEU A 241 6.25 1.55 -0.49
CA LEU A 241 7.00 2.70 0.02
C LEU A 241 8.51 2.44 0.07
N ILE A 242 8.92 1.26 0.55
CA ILE A 242 10.33 0.85 0.57
C ILE A 242 10.88 0.73 -0.85
N ALA A 243 10.11 0.13 -1.78
CA ALA A 243 10.51 0.00 -3.18
C ALA A 243 10.68 1.38 -3.86
N ALA A 244 9.76 2.33 -3.61
CA ALA A 244 9.85 3.68 -4.13
C ALA A 244 11.08 4.44 -3.59
N LEU A 245 11.35 4.34 -2.28
CA LEU A 245 12.55 4.91 -1.67
C LEU A 245 13.84 4.28 -2.23
N GLY A 246 13.85 2.96 -2.41
CA GLY A 246 14.99 2.25 -3.02
C GLY A 246 15.25 2.67 -4.46
N ALA A 247 14.19 2.80 -5.27
CA ALA A 247 14.29 3.29 -6.65
C ALA A 247 14.79 4.74 -6.72
N PHE A 248 14.33 5.59 -5.80
CA PHE A 248 14.79 6.98 -5.70
C PHE A 248 16.28 7.04 -5.33
N ALA A 249 16.71 6.31 -4.31
CA ALA A 249 18.12 6.24 -3.89
C ALA A 249 19.03 5.75 -5.03
N MET A 250 18.61 4.71 -5.76
CA MET A 250 19.35 4.22 -6.93
C MET A 250 19.47 5.28 -8.03
N ARG A 251 18.40 6.04 -8.29
CA ARG A 251 18.41 7.13 -9.28
C ARG A 251 19.36 8.26 -8.88
N VAL A 252 19.42 8.61 -7.60
CA VAL A 252 20.37 9.61 -7.08
C VAL A 252 21.80 9.14 -7.30
N LEU A 253 22.12 7.91 -6.92
CA LEU A 253 23.46 7.34 -7.09
C LEU A 253 23.90 7.30 -8.57
N LEU A 254 22.98 6.99 -9.48
CA LEU A 254 23.27 7.01 -10.92
C LEU A 254 23.56 8.44 -11.42
N ARG A 255 22.83 9.44 -10.93
CA ARG A 255 23.05 10.85 -11.27
C ARG A 255 24.39 11.36 -10.73
N GLU A 256 24.73 11.02 -9.49
CA GLU A 256 26.04 11.37 -8.90
C GLU A 256 27.19 10.80 -9.73
N ARG A 257 27.07 9.56 -10.20
CA ARG A 257 28.08 8.95 -11.09
C ARG A 257 28.20 9.67 -12.43
N GLN A 258 27.08 10.13 -13.00
CA GLN A 258 27.10 10.90 -14.25
C GLN A 258 27.75 12.26 -14.05
N LEU A 259 27.44 12.96 -12.95
CA LEU A 259 28.05 14.24 -12.61
C LEU A 259 29.55 14.10 -12.39
N ALA A 260 29.99 13.10 -11.62
CA ALA A 260 31.41 12.85 -11.40
C ALA A 260 32.18 12.56 -12.70
N ALA A 261 31.55 11.84 -13.65
CA ALA A 261 32.15 11.58 -14.96
C ALA A 261 32.25 12.86 -15.81
N GLU A 262 31.26 13.74 -15.73
CA GLU A 262 31.26 15.00 -16.48
C GLU A 262 32.25 16.02 -15.87
N GLU A 263 32.34 16.10 -14.54
CA GLU A 263 33.37 16.88 -13.84
C GLU A 263 34.78 16.43 -14.23
N GLN A 264 35.02 15.13 -14.36
CA GLN A 264 36.32 14.62 -14.83
C GLN A 264 36.64 15.07 -16.26
N ARG A 265 35.63 15.16 -17.15
CA ARG A 265 35.81 15.69 -18.51
C ARG A 265 36.14 17.17 -18.49
N LEU A 266 35.40 17.95 -17.71
CA LEU A 266 35.66 19.39 -17.56
C LEU A 266 37.07 19.64 -17.02
N ASN A 267 37.49 18.91 -15.98
CA ASN A 267 38.84 19.00 -15.41
C ASN A 267 39.94 18.63 -16.41
N SER A 268 39.66 17.77 -17.39
CA SER A 268 40.63 17.43 -18.43
C SER A 268 40.84 18.54 -19.49
N ILE A 269 39.86 19.43 -19.64
CA ILE A 269 39.89 20.54 -20.61
C ILE A 269 40.44 21.83 -19.97
N GLU A 270 40.33 21.98 -18.66
CA GLU A 270 40.89 23.11 -17.89
C GLU A 270 42.36 23.43 -18.24
N PRO A 271 43.32 22.47 -18.31
CA PRO A 271 44.71 22.80 -18.63
C PRO A 271 44.88 23.38 -20.05
N GLU A 272 44.07 22.93 -21.01
CA GLU A 272 44.10 23.46 -22.38
C GLU A 272 43.53 24.88 -22.43
N LEU A 273 42.43 25.13 -21.71
CA LEU A 273 41.87 26.47 -21.56
C LEU A 273 42.85 27.43 -20.87
N THR A 274 43.59 26.98 -19.86
CA THR A 274 44.64 27.80 -19.24
C THR A 274 45.78 28.10 -20.20
N ALA A 275 46.24 27.13 -20.99
CA ALA A 275 47.30 27.33 -21.98
C ALA A 275 46.88 28.33 -23.08
N ILE A 276 45.62 28.27 -23.53
CA ILE A 276 45.07 29.23 -24.50
C ILE A 276 44.99 30.64 -23.90
N ARG A 277 44.56 30.76 -22.64
CA ARG A 277 44.51 32.05 -21.93
C ARG A 277 45.91 32.66 -21.77
N ASP A 278 46.89 31.85 -21.38
CA ASP A 278 48.28 32.29 -21.22
C ASP A 278 48.90 32.69 -22.57
N ALA A 279 48.64 31.92 -23.63
CA ALA A 279 49.09 32.26 -24.99
C ALA A 279 48.48 33.58 -25.49
N LYS A 280 47.20 33.83 -25.19
CA LYS A 280 46.54 35.09 -25.51
C LYS A 280 47.17 36.27 -24.76
N ALA A 281 47.42 36.14 -23.47
CA ALA A 281 48.06 37.18 -22.66
C ALA A 281 49.47 37.51 -23.19
N ASN A 282 50.28 36.48 -23.46
CA ASN A 282 51.61 36.65 -24.05
C ASN A 282 51.57 37.35 -25.42
N TRP A 283 50.56 37.06 -26.24
CA TRP A 283 50.38 37.72 -27.53
C TRP A 283 50.00 39.19 -27.39
N GLU A 284 49.15 39.53 -26.42
CA GLU A 284 48.80 40.91 -26.11
C GLU A 284 50.01 41.72 -25.62
N ASP A 285 50.89 41.12 -24.82
CA ASP A 285 52.13 41.75 -24.33
C ASP A 285 53.17 42.02 -25.44
N LEU A 286 53.21 41.18 -26.48
CA LEU A 286 54.12 41.34 -27.61
C LEU A 286 53.63 42.34 -28.68
N ARG A 287 52.34 42.69 -28.65
CA ARG A 287 51.69 43.59 -29.60
C ARG A 287 52.38 44.97 -29.76
N PRO A 288 52.79 45.70 -28.70
CA PRO A 288 53.46 46.98 -28.86
C PRO A 288 54.85 46.89 -29.52
N ALA A 289 55.57 45.77 -29.34
CA ALA A 289 56.88 45.57 -29.95
C ALA A 289 56.81 45.26 -31.46
N LEU A 290 55.69 44.69 -31.92
CA LEU A 290 55.49 44.28 -33.31
C LEU A 290 54.74 45.30 -34.16
N THR A 291 54.28 46.43 -33.58
CA THR A 291 53.52 47.45 -34.30
C THR A 291 54.48 48.58 -34.74
N PRO A 292 54.85 48.68 -36.04
CA PRO A 292 55.83 49.66 -36.54
C PRO A 292 55.44 51.11 -36.22
N ASP A 293 54.15 51.38 -36.17
CA ASP A 293 53.60 52.72 -35.92
C ASP A 293 53.88 53.23 -34.51
N GLN A 294 54.27 52.37 -33.55
CA GLN A 294 54.54 52.76 -32.16
C GLN A 294 56.04 52.97 -31.87
N TYR A 295 56.91 52.81 -32.89
CA TYR A 295 58.34 52.98 -32.69
C TYR A 295 58.72 54.46 -32.51
N PRO A 296 59.52 54.79 -31.47
CA PRO A 296 60.00 56.16 -31.25
C PRO A 296 60.78 56.73 -32.43
N VAL A 297 61.56 55.88 -33.11
CA VAL A 297 62.42 56.27 -34.24
C VAL A 297 61.60 56.72 -35.45
N GLU A 298 60.53 56.00 -35.78
CA GLU A 298 59.64 56.36 -36.88
C GLU A 298 58.89 57.67 -36.57
N SER A 299 58.46 57.84 -35.32
CA SER A 299 57.81 59.09 -34.88
C SER A 299 58.73 60.30 -35.02
N ILE A 300 60.03 60.17 -34.69
CA ILE A 300 61.02 61.23 -34.89
C ILE A 300 61.28 61.48 -36.38
N TYR A 301 61.38 60.42 -37.19
CA TYR A 301 61.57 60.54 -38.63
C TYR A 301 60.42 61.30 -39.31
N GLN A 302 59.18 60.93 -38.98
CA GLN A 302 57.97 61.62 -39.46
C GLN A 302 57.91 63.07 -39.01
N LEU A 303 58.38 63.39 -37.79
CA LEU A 303 58.48 64.77 -37.32
C LEU A 303 59.48 65.59 -38.14
N ILE A 304 60.66 65.01 -38.44
CA ILE A 304 61.69 65.67 -39.25
C ILE A 304 61.19 65.97 -40.67
N LEU A 305 60.45 65.04 -41.29
CA LEU A 305 59.87 65.23 -42.61
C LEU A 305 58.86 66.40 -42.68
N LEU A 306 58.23 66.76 -41.56
CA LEU A 306 57.27 67.85 -41.48
C LEU A 306 57.92 69.22 -41.23
N MET A 307 59.21 69.26 -40.89
CA MET A 307 59.91 70.53 -40.62
C MET A 307 60.27 71.26 -41.92
N PRO A 308 59.95 72.57 -42.05
CA PRO A 308 60.41 73.38 -43.17
C PRO A 308 61.93 73.60 -43.11
N GLN A 309 62.59 73.72 -44.27
CA GLN A 309 64.07 73.82 -44.38
C GLN A 309 64.67 75.04 -43.66
N THR A 310 63.86 76.07 -43.39
CA THR A 310 64.27 77.26 -42.65
C THR A 310 63.11 77.80 -41.79
N GLY A 311 63.42 78.24 -40.58
CA GLY A 311 62.48 79.04 -39.76
C GLY A 311 61.84 78.30 -38.58
N ILE A 312 62.14 77.02 -38.34
CA ILE A 312 61.66 76.25 -37.17
C ILE A 312 62.80 75.42 -36.61
N ARG A 313 62.95 75.43 -35.28
CA ARG A 313 63.93 74.65 -34.54
C ARG A 313 63.26 73.95 -33.36
N VAL A 314 63.23 72.63 -33.40
CA VAL A 314 62.77 71.80 -32.26
C VAL A 314 63.90 71.74 -31.22
N THR A 315 63.58 72.01 -29.96
CA THR A 315 64.53 71.98 -28.84
C THR A 315 64.34 70.75 -27.98
N ARG A 316 63.12 70.21 -27.89
CA ARG A 316 62.81 68.99 -27.12
C ARG A 316 61.73 68.17 -27.81
N PHE A 317 61.96 66.86 -27.87
CA PHE A 317 60.97 65.86 -28.25
C PHE A 317 60.98 64.74 -27.23
N GLU A 318 59.84 64.50 -26.57
CA GLU A 318 59.66 63.38 -25.64
C GLU A 318 58.46 62.55 -26.06
N LEU A 319 58.68 61.23 -26.18
CA LEU A 319 57.63 60.25 -26.39
C LEU A 319 57.47 59.44 -25.10
N ARG A 320 56.28 59.49 -24.52
CA ARG A 320 55.88 58.76 -23.31
C ARG A 320 54.72 57.82 -23.63
N THR A 321 54.46 56.84 -22.77
CA THR A 321 53.34 55.90 -22.92
C THR A 321 51.98 56.61 -22.90
N ASP A 322 51.91 57.77 -22.27
CA ASP A 322 50.72 58.61 -22.06
C ASP A 322 50.67 59.86 -22.96
N GLY A 323 51.63 60.07 -23.86
CA GLY A 323 51.60 61.22 -24.78
C GLY A 323 52.94 61.59 -25.44
N ILE A 324 52.87 62.61 -26.31
CA ILE A 324 54.02 63.19 -27.02
C ILE A 324 54.14 64.66 -26.60
N VAL A 325 55.36 65.13 -26.30
CA VAL A 325 55.64 66.54 -26.02
C VAL A 325 56.71 67.05 -26.98
N ILE A 326 56.43 68.18 -27.63
CA ILE A 326 57.32 68.83 -28.60
C ILE A 326 57.47 70.30 -28.23
N ASP A 327 58.68 70.73 -27.89
CA ASP A 327 59.02 72.13 -27.66
C ASP A 327 59.92 72.65 -28.78
N GLY A 328 59.70 73.90 -29.21
CA GLY A 328 60.53 74.51 -30.24
C GLY A 328 60.41 76.03 -30.36
N GLU A 329 61.31 76.58 -31.15
CA GLU A 329 61.38 77.99 -31.55
C GLU A 329 61.03 78.14 -33.03
N ALA A 330 60.28 79.17 -33.37
CA ALA A 330 59.92 79.57 -34.72
C ALA A 330 60.45 80.98 -35.02
N ALA A 331 60.83 81.23 -36.27
CA ALA A 331 61.36 82.53 -36.72
C ALA A 331 60.30 83.64 -36.74
N SER A 332 59.02 83.26 -36.85
CA SER A 332 57.89 84.18 -36.68
C SER A 332 56.65 83.42 -36.19
N LEU A 333 55.67 84.17 -35.68
CA LEU A 333 54.39 83.61 -35.21
C LEU A 333 53.66 82.83 -36.32
N GLY A 334 53.77 83.28 -37.58
CA GLY A 334 53.20 82.60 -38.74
C GLY A 334 53.79 81.21 -39.00
N HIS A 335 55.11 81.05 -38.83
CA HIS A 335 55.77 79.74 -39.01
C HIS A 335 55.35 78.73 -37.94
N GLY A 336 55.06 79.20 -36.71
CA GLY A 336 54.54 78.34 -35.64
C GLY A 336 53.14 77.80 -35.92
N ILE A 337 52.25 78.64 -36.49
CA ILE A 337 50.89 78.23 -36.87
C ILE A 337 50.91 77.27 -38.06
N GLU A 338 51.72 77.55 -39.09
CA GLU A 338 51.83 76.66 -40.25
C GLU A 338 52.34 75.26 -39.87
N PHE A 339 53.27 75.19 -38.92
CA PHE A 339 53.76 73.91 -38.40
C PHE A 339 52.70 73.14 -37.62
N ARG A 340 51.90 73.83 -36.80
CA ARG A 340 50.74 73.22 -36.12
C ARG A 340 49.80 72.57 -37.13
N ASP A 341 49.43 73.29 -38.19
CA ASP A 341 48.48 72.79 -39.19
C ASP A 341 49.04 71.57 -39.93
N LYS A 342 50.34 71.57 -40.27
CA LYS A 342 51.01 70.42 -40.89
C LYS A 342 51.10 69.21 -39.95
N LEU A 343 51.35 69.46 -38.67
CA LEU A 343 51.50 68.42 -37.66
C LEU A 343 50.17 67.73 -37.35
N VAL A 344 49.05 68.47 -37.30
CA VAL A 344 47.70 67.91 -37.14
C VAL A 344 47.24 67.18 -38.42
N ALA A 345 47.62 67.65 -39.61
CA ALA A 345 47.23 67.04 -40.87
C ALA A 345 48.00 65.74 -41.20
N ALA A 346 49.19 65.54 -40.63
CA ALA A 346 50.08 64.43 -40.94
C ALA A 346 49.49 63.06 -40.56
N PRO A 347 49.43 62.07 -41.49
CA PRO A 347 48.85 60.75 -41.23
C PRO A 347 49.41 60.02 -40.01
N ALA A 348 50.72 60.17 -39.75
CA ALA A 348 51.41 59.53 -38.63
C ALA A 348 50.97 60.06 -37.24
N PHE A 349 50.44 61.28 -37.18
CA PHE A 349 50.11 61.97 -35.92
C PHE A 349 48.61 62.17 -35.68
N LYS A 350 47.76 61.74 -36.62
CA LYS A 350 46.28 61.81 -36.52
C LYS A 350 45.69 61.02 -35.35
N ARG A 351 46.40 59.99 -34.88
CA ARG A 351 45.96 59.15 -33.75
C ARG A 351 46.07 59.83 -32.40
N TRP A 352 46.66 61.03 -32.32
CA TRP A 352 46.87 61.77 -31.07
C TRP A 352 45.99 63.02 -31.04
N GLN A 353 45.46 63.35 -29.87
CA GLN A 353 44.76 64.60 -29.65
C GLN A 353 45.76 65.67 -29.24
N TRP A 354 45.97 66.66 -30.11
CA TRP A 354 46.95 67.71 -29.93
C TRP A 354 46.36 68.91 -29.18
N ASP A 355 46.99 69.27 -28.06
CA ASP A 355 46.88 70.56 -27.40
C ASP A 355 48.07 71.43 -27.81
N PHE A 356 47.77 72.58 -28.40
CA PHE A 356 48.77 73.48 -28.96
C PHE A 356 48.45 74.92 -28.52
N PRO A 357 48.91 75.34 -27.33
CA PRO A 357 48.74 76.70 -26.85
C PRO A 357 49.36 77.71 -27.83
N ALA A 358 48.77 78.92 -27.90
CA ALA A 358 49.23 79.94 -28.84
C ALA A 358 50.71 80.29 -28.60
N PRO A 359 51.54 80.35 -29.66
CA PRO A 359 52.97 80.61 -29.51
C PRO A 359 53.23 81.99 -28.92
N THR A 360 54.14 82.07 -27.94
CA THR A 360 54.48 83.31 -27.24
C THR A 360 55.60 84.03 -27.99
N SER A 361 55.43 85.33 -28.29
CA SER A 361 56.46 86.12 -28.96
C SER A 361 57.55 86.55 -27.98
N LEU A 362 58.80 86.31 -28.34
CA LEU A 362 59.97 86.81 -27.62
C LEU A 362 60.31 88.24 -28.10
N PRO A 363 60.98 89.06 -27.26
CA PRO A 363 61.38 90.43 -27.59
C PRO A 363 62.25 90.56 -28.85
N ASP A 364 62.93 89.48 -29.26
CA ASP A 364 63.79 89.39 -30.44
C ASP A 364 63.03 89.15 -31.77
N GLY A 365 61.69 89.10 -31.75
CA GLY A 365 60.86 88.82 -32.94
C GLY A 365 60.70 87.33 -33.28
N ARG A 366 61.33 86.42 -32.51
CA ARG A 366 61.11 84.96 -32.56
C ARG A 366 59.89 84.57 -31.73
N ALA A 367 59.35 83.38 -31.96
CA ALA A 367 58.23 82.82 -31.18
C ALA A 367 58.57 81.43 -30.63
N THR A 368 58.17 81.12 -29.40
CA THR A 368 58.27 79.76 -28.84
C THR A 368 56.93 79.05 -28.92
N PHE A 369 56.95 77.77 -29.26
CA PHE A 369 55.77 76.91 -29.29
C PHE A 369 55.99 75.64 -28.46
N ARG A 370 54.88 75.10 -27.94
CA ARG A 370 54.81 73.83 -27.24
C ARG A 370 53.60 73.07 -27.77
N ALA A 371 53.80 71.82 -28.13
CA ALA A 371 52.78 70.90 -28.60
C ALA A 371 52.73 69.71 -27.65
N GLU A 372 51.56 69.41 -27.10
CA GLU A 372 51.32 68.21 -26.32
C GLU A 372 50.27 67.35 -27.00
N ALA A 373 50.56 66.08 -27.19
CA ALA A 373 49.64 65.11 -27.75
C ALA A 373 49.30 64.08 -26.68
N ARG A 374 48.00 63.81 -26.47
CA ARG A 374 47.54 62.71 -25.62
C ARG A 374 46.88 61.63 -26.48
N PRO A 375 46.94 60.35 -26.07
CA PRO A 375 46.16 59.33 -26.75
C PRO A 375 44.67 59.71 -26.60
N PRO A 376 43.83 59.45 -27.61
CA PRO A 376 42.39 59.64 -27.48
C PRO A 376 41.95 58.84 -26.27
N GLU A 377 41.28 59.51 -25.34
CA GLU A 377 40.74 58.90 -24.14
C GLU A 377 40.00 57.63 -24.56
N ALA A 378 40.57 56.47 -24.22
CA ALA A 378 39.90 55.20 -24.42
C ALA A 378 38.59 55.34 -23.66
N ALA A 379 37.48 55.32 -24.40
CA ALA A 379 36.16 55.17 -23.81
C ALA A 379 36.28 54.11 -22.72
N ALA A 380 36.03 54.53 -21.48
CA ALA A 380 35.89 53.63 -20.36
C ALA A 380 34.69 52.73 -20.66
N ASP A 381 34.91 51.64 -21.39
CA ASP A 381 33.94 50.58 -21.61
C ASP A 381 33.79 49.79 -20.30
N GLY A 382 33.01 50.38 -19.40
CA GLY A 382 31.65 49.89 -19.15
C GLY A 382 31.36 48.45 -19.56
N THR A 383 32.00 47.48 -18.92
CA THR A 383 31.40 46.15 -18.75
C THR A 383 30.67 46.12 -17.40
N SER A 384 29.55 46.84 -17.35
CA SER A 384 28.47 46.50 -16.43
C SER A 384 27.96 45.12 -16.85
N THR A 385 28.31 44.11 -16.07
CA THR A 385 27.65 42.81 -16.05
C THR A 385 26.17 43.01 -15.73
N GLU A 386 25.31 43.03 -16.74
CA GLU A 386 23.89 42.72 -16.57
C GLU A 386 23.76 41.20 -16.44
N VAL A 387 23.70 40.74 -15.19
CA VAL A 387 23.19 39.42 -14.84
C VAL A 387 21.67 39.50 -14.90
N THR A 388 21.09 39.07 -16.01
CA THR A 388 19.65 38.80 -16.09
C THR A 388 19.37 37.52 -15.32
N SER A 389 18.86 37.67 -14.10
CA SER A 389 18.05 36.66 -13.45
C SER A 389 16.63 36.73 -14.01
N LEU A 390 16.22 35.72 -14.78
CA LEU A 390 14.89 35.12 -14.80
C LEU A 390 14.98 33.71 -15.39
#